data_AF-H0EK10-F1
#
_entry.id   AF-H0EK10-F1
#
_cell.length_a   1.000
_cell.length_b   1.000
_cell.length_c   1.000
_cell.angle_alpha   90.00
_cell.angle_beta   90.00
_cell.angle_gamma   90.00
#
_symmetry.space_group_name_H-M   'P 1'
#
loop_
_entity.id
_entity.type
_entity.pdbx_description
1 polymer ?
#
loop_
_entity_poly.entity_id
_entity_poly.type
_entity_poly.pdbx_seq_one_letter_code
_entity_poly.pdbx_strand_id
1 'polypeptide(L)'
;MAQGVQGVGSILSQLLAEKALFNGIVSSPSLIDVQWTYLAIALFDVCLALLFYYMPLPEANDQDLQMQSDDLEVWHYDTIFSPKIRLIYFSIGAAVFAQFCYVAAQESMSVWIGQLLSELAPRGSATLSNDNVVLVGHTTFTAGRFLFGALCLIIRPRILLLVVFAGSFAIMLFFFEGPIFPMVFAIGLRGMGRRTKIAAAGLTAAAAGGSIFPFVMLAIQRLQHHTTQYSYCVVIALFAAGIFYPIYLNMAPKARNQVDPRPMVAGPPIQKIGRKLSIIVNKLGSVGNGKGSPGLPIVEHRERSRQRESLGSEA
;
A
#
# COMPACT_ATOMS: atom_id res chain seq x y z
N MET A 1 -0.16 -8.93 -4.64
CA MET A 1 -0.30 -10.34 -4.19
C MET A 1 -0.12 -10.52 -2.68
N ALA A 2 0.94 -10.01 -2.05
CA ALA A 2 1.13 -10.15 -0.58
C ALA A 2 -0.08 -9.72 0.27
N GLN A 3 -0.74 -8.63 -0.10
CA GLN A 3 -1.94 -8.10 0.59
C GLN A 3 -3.19 -8.99 0.41
N GLY A 4 -3.21 -9.86 -0.60
CA GLY A 4 -4.21 -10.91 -0.74
C GLY A 4 -3.97 -12.06 0.27
N VAL A 5 -2.72 -12.46 0.47
CA VAL A 5 -2.34 -13.45 1.50
C VAL A 5 -2.69 -12.96 2.90
N GLN A 6 -2.45 -11.67 3.18
CA GLN A 6 -2.90 -11.05 4.43
C GLN A 6 -4.43 -11.10 4.61
N GLY A 7 -5.20 -10.91 3.53
CA GLY A 7 -6.66 -11.08 3.54
C GLY A 7 -7.08 -12.53 3.86
N VAL A 8 -6.43 -13.52 3.26
CA VAL A 8 -6.68 -14.96 3.56
C VAL A 8 -6.39 -15.27 5.02
N GLY A 9 -5.28 -14.76 5.56
CA GLY A 9 -4.95 -14.92 6.98
C GLY A 9 -6.03 -14.36 7.91
N SER A 10 -6.64 -13.24 7.54
CA SER A 10 -7.73 -12.62 8.31
C SER A 10 -8.99 -13.50 8.32
N ILE A 11 -9.37 -14.07 7.17
CA ILE A 11 -10.50 -15.00 7.05
C ILE A 11 -10.26 -16.27 7.87
N LEU A 12 -9.07 -16.87 7.74
CA LEU A 12 -8.71 -18.07 8.50
C LEU A 12 -8.69 -17.81 10.01
N SER A 13 -8.21 -16.65 10.42
CA SER A 13 -8.21 -16.24 11.83
C SER A 13 -9.62 -16.12 12.39
N GLN A 14 -10.56 -15.50 11.66
CA GLN A 14 -11.96 -15.40 12.08
C GLN A 14 -12.61 -16.78 12.19
N LEU A 15 -12.41 -17.66 11.19
CA LEU A 15 -12.94 -19.02 11.22
C LEU A 15 -12.37 -19.85 12.39
N LEU A 16 -11.07 -19.71 12.66
CA LEU A 16 -10.42 -20.38 13.79
C LEU A 16 -10.97 -19.87 15.13
N ALA A 17 -11.16 -18.57 15.26
CA ALA A 17 -11.76 -17.97 16.45
C ALA A 17 -13.18 -18.54 16.69
N GLU A 18 -14.07 -18.45 15.69
CA GLU A 18 -15.46 -18.86 15.81
C GLU A 18 -15.65 -20.38 15.99
N LYS A 19 -14.86 -21.20 15.29
CA LYS A 19 -15.10 -22.66 15.20
C LYS A 19 -14.21 -23.49 16.12
N ALA A 20 -13.02 -23.01 16.45
CA ALA A 20 -12.04 -23.78 17.23
C ALA A 20 -11.79 -23.20 18.62
N LEU A 21 -11.62 -21.88 18.75
CA LEU A 21 -11.22 -21.27 20.03
C LEU A 21 -12.40 -20.95 20.94
N PHE A 22 -13.50 -20.44 20.38
CA PHE A 22 -14.67 -20.02 21.15
C PHE A 22 -15.87 -20.96 21.04
N ASN A 23 -15.64 -22.19 20.56
CA ASN A 23 -16.70 -23.19 20.42
C ASN A 23 -17.10 -23.74 21.80
N GLY A 24 -18.26 -23.32 22.31
CA GLY A 24 -18.83 -23.83 23.57
C GLY A 24 -18.51 -23.02 24.83
N ILE A 25 -17.94 -21.81 24.70
CA ILE A 25 -17.78 -20.89 25.84
C ILE A 25 -19.15 -20.27 26.16
N VAL A 26 -19.94 -20.98 26.97
CA VAL A 26 -21.24 -20.54 27.47
C VAL A 26 -21.04 -19.99 28.89
N SER A 27 -21.20 -18.67 29.01
CA SER A 27 -21.37 -17.90 30.26
C SER A 27 -20.13 -17.77 31.16
N SER A 28 -19.57 -16.54 31.16
CA SER A 28 -18.41 -16.06 31.93
C SER A 28 -17.04 -16.49 31.40
N PRO A 29 -16.52 -15.85 30.32
CA PRO A 29 -15.15 -16.08 29.88
C PRO A 29 -14.20 -15.75 31.03
N SER A 30 -13.57 -16.77 31.59
CA SER A 30 -12.56 -16.55 32.60
C SER A 30 -11.26 -16.18 31.90
N LEU A 31 -10.43 -15.32 32.51
CA LEU A 31 -9.11 -14.99 31.93
C LEU A 31 -8.26 -16.25 31.65
N ILE A 32 -8.55 -17.37 32.31
CA ILE A 32 -7.87 -18.66 32.11
C ILE A 32 -8.12 -19.24 30.72
N ASP A 33 -9.30 -19.02 30.13
CA ASP A 33 -9.73 -19.70 28.90
C ASP A 33 -8.99 -19.19 27.66
N VAL A 34 -8.52 -17.95 27.68
CA VAL A 34 -7.83 -17.30 26.53
C VAL A 34 -6.31 -17.25 26.72
N GLN A 35 -5.78 -17.57 27.91
CA GLN A 35 -4.33 -17.51 28.20
C GLN A 35 -3.48 -18.35 27.26
N TRP A 36 -3.91 -19.58 26.98
CA TRP A 36 -3.19 -20.49 26.08
C TRP A 36 -3.20 -19.97 24.63
N THR A 37 -4.27 -19.31 24.21
CA THR A 37 -4.33 -18.63 22.90
C THR A 37 -3.33 -17.49 22.82
N TYR A 38 -3.27 -16.62 23.83
CA TYR A 38 -2.30 -15.52 23.87
C TYR A 38 -0.86 -16.02 23.95
N LEU A 39 -0.59 -17.08 24.71
CA LEU A 39 0.74 -17.71 24.75
C LEU A 39 1.14 -18.26 23.38
N ALA A 40 0.22 -18.92 22.66
CA ALA A 40 0.47 -19.43 21.33
C ALA A 40 0.79 -18.31 20.32
N ILE A 41 0.05 -17.19 20.36
CA ILE A 41 0.32 -16.01 19.54
C ILE A 41 1.71 -15.44 19.86
N ALA A 42 2.05 -15.27 21.13
CA ALA A 42 3.35 -14.75 21.55
C ALA A 42 4.51 -15.66 21.10
N LEU A 43 4.38 -16.99 21.25
CA LEU A 43 5.40 -17.94 20.79
C LEU A 43 5.54 -17.93 19.26
N PHE A 44 4.44 -17.80 18.53
CA PHE A 44 4.47 -17.66 17.08
C PHE A 44 5.19 -16.37 16.64
N ASP A 45 4.94 -15.24 17.29
CA ASP A 45 5.62 -13.97 17.03
C ASP A 45 7.13 -14.06 17.30
N VAL A 46 7.54 -14.74 18.39
CA VAL A 46 8.95 -15.00 18.68
C VAL A 46 9.58 -15.88 17.60
N CYS A 47 8.90 -16.95 17.16
CA CYS A 47 9.37 -17.78 16.05
C CYS A 47 9.55 -16.97 14.76
N LEU A 48 8.61 -16.08 14.42
CA LEU A 48 8.74 -15.19 13.26
C LEU A 48 9.90 -14.19 13.42
N ALA A 49 10.08 -13.62 14.62
CA ALA A 49 11.20 -12.72 14.90
C ALA A 49 12.56 -13.43 14.74
N LEU A 50 12.69 -14.66 15.24
CA LEU A 50 13.89 -15.49 15.04
C LEU A 50 14.10 -15.81 13.55
N LEU A 51 13.04 -16.15 12.82
CA LEU A 51 13.12 -16.39 11.37
C LEU A 51 13.66 -15.16 10.62
N PHE A 52 13.16 -13.96 10.92
CA PHE A 52 13.67 -12.72 10.31
C PHE A 52 15.07 -12.33 10.78
N TYR A 53 15.46 -12.69 12.00
CA TYR A 53 16.81 -12.48 12.49
C TYR A 53 17.85 -13.33 11.73
N TYR A 54 17.52 -14.59 11.42
CA TYR A 54 18.42 -15.49 10.70
C TYR A 54 18.33 -15.37 9.16
N MET A 55 17.24 -14.83 8.63
CA MET A 55 17.08 -14.64 7.18
C MET A 55 17.91 -13.42 6.72
N PRO A 56 18.84 -13.58 5.76
CA PRO A 56 19.59 -12.45 5.20
C PRO A 56 18.67 -11.62 4.30
N LEU A 57 17.94 -10.67 4.89
CA LEU A 57 17.12 -9.70 4.19
C LEU A 57 18.02 -8.57 3.66
N PRO A 58 18.03 -8.27 2.34
CA PRO A 58 18.76 -7.13 1.82
C PRO A 58 18.15 -5.84 2.38
N GLU A 59 18.98 -5.02 3.03
CA GLU A 59 18.55 -3.71 3.51
C GLU A 59 18.26 -2.78 2.32
N ALA A 60 17.11 -2.10 2.35
CA ALA A 60 16.78 -1.04 1.40
C ALA A 60 17.50 0.25 1.80
N ASN A 61 18.77 0.38 1.39
CA ASN A 61 19.54 1.60 1.63
C ASN A 61 18.98 2.77 0.80
N ASP A 62 19.10 3.97 1.36
CA ASP A 62 18.63 5.22 0.77
C ASP A 62 19.27 5.50 -0.60
N GLN A 63 20.53 5.09 -0.78
CA GLN A 63 21.25 5.20 -2.04
C GLN A 63 20.68 4.24 -3.10
N ASP A 64 20.41 2.99 -2.73
CA ASP A 64 19.84 2.00 -3.65
C ASP A 64 18.43 2.41 -4.10
N LEU A 65 17.62 2.94 -3.18
CA LEU A 65 16.30 3.48 -3.48
C LEU A 65 16.39 4.68 -4.44
N GLN A 66 17.36 5.57 -4.25
CA GLN A 66 17.58 6.69 -5.17
C GLN A 66 18.01 6.20 -6.56
N MET A 67 18.96 5.27 -6.65
CA MET A 67 19.41 4.70 -7.93
C MET A 67 18.27 4.02 -8.68
N GLN A 68 17.40 3.29 -7.98
CA GLN A 68 16.19 2.72 -8.59
C GLN A 68 15.27 3.82 -9.13
N SER A 69 15.03 4.88 -8.36
CA SER A 69 14.18 6.00 -8.79
C SER A 69 14.73 6.74 -10.01
N ASP A 70 16.05 6.89 -10.10
CA ASP A 70 16.72 7.54 -11.25
C ASP A 70 16.58 6.69 -12.52
N ASP A 71 16.58 5.36 -12.40
CA ASP A 71 16.35 4.41 -13.50
C ASP A 71 14.90 4.45 -14.03
N LEU A 72 13.94 4.92 -13.22
CA LEU A 72 12.54 5.07 -13.65
C LEU A 72 12.29 6.28 -14.58
N GLU A 73 13.31 7.11 -14.87
CA GLU A 73 13.21 8.35 -15.68
C GLU A 73 12.03 9.26 -15.27
N VAL A 74 11.71 9.28 -13.98
CA VAL A 74 10.68 10.16 -13.42
C VAL A 74 11.29 11.55 -13.28
N TRP A 75 10.69 12.56 -13.92
CA TRP A 75 11.16 13.94 -13.89
C TRP A 75 10.90 14.57 -12.51
N HIS A 76 11.88 14.48 -11.60
CA HIS A 76 11.75 14.93 -10.21
C HIS A 76 11.59 16.46 -10.04
N TYR A 77 11.86 17.21 -11.11
CA TYR A 77 11.86 18.68 -11.15
C TYR A 77 10.61 19.27 -11.82
N ASP A 78 9.67 18.41 -12.25
CA ASP A 78 8.40 18.89 -12.79
C ASP A 78 7.57 19.59 -11.71
N THR A 79 7.08 20.78 -12.04
CA THR A 79 6.18 21.57 -11.21
C THR A 79 4.75 21.45 -11.71
N ILE A 80 3.80 21.58 -10.79
CA ILE A 80 2.36 21.55 -11.08
C ILE A 80 1.68 22.83 -10.60
N PHE A 81 0.88 23.46 -11.47
CA PHE A 81 0.14 24.72 -11.29
C PHE A 81 0.98 25.98 -10.97
N SER A 82 2.10 25.85 -10.25
CA SER A 82 2.97 26.95 -9.83
C SER A 82 4.42 26.45 -9.72
N PRO A 83 5.43 27.28 -10.05
CA PRO A 83 6.85 26.89 -10.00
C PRO A 83 7.32 26.52 -8.58
N LYS A 84 6.54 26.81 -7.54
CA LYS A 84 6.89 26.52 -6.14
C LYS A 84 6.45 25.14 -5.67
N ILE A 85 5.47 24.51 -6.33
CA ILE A 85 4.92 23.21 -5.90
C ILE A 85 5.49 22.11 -6.81
N ARG A 86 6.37 21.28 -6.23
CA ARG A 86 6.91 20.12 -6.95
C ARG A 86 5.84 19.04 -7.06
N LEU A 87 5.71 18.48 -8.26
CA LEU A 87 4.74 17.44 -8.59
C LEU A 87 4.77 16.29 -7.58
N ILE A 88 5.98 15.82 -7.23
CA ILE A 88 6.17 14.69 -6.33
C ILE A 88 5.55 14.93 -4.94
N TYR A 89 5.72 16.13 -4.36
CA TYR A 89 5.16 16.44 -3.04
C TYR A 89 3.65 16.58 -3.07
N PHE A 90 3.11 17.14 -4.15
CA PHE A 90 1.67 17.20 -4.34
C PHE A 90 1.07 15.80 -4.52
N SER A 91 1.69 14.95 -5.36
CA SER A 91 1.24 13.58 -5.60
C SER A 91 1.26 12.73 -4.33
N ILE A 92 2.33 12.77 -3.51
CA ILE A 92 2.35 12.03 -2.24
C ILE A 92 1.39 12.61 -1.21
N GLY A 93 1.23 13.95 -1.15
CA GLY A 93 0.24 14.58 -0.28
C GLY A 93 -1.19 14.19 -0.63
N ALA A 94 -1.52 14.16 -1.93
CA ALA A 94 -2.80 13.69 -2.43
C ALA A 94 -3.00 12.18 -2.19
N ALA A 95 -1.94 11.36 -2.29
CA ALA A 95 -1.99 9.94 -1.95
C ALA A 95 -2.25 9.72 -0.45
N VAL A 96 -1.57 10.46 0.43
CA VAL A 96 -1.78 10.42 1.89
C VAL A 96 -3.20 10.85 2.23
N PHE A 97 -3.71 11.92 1.61
CA PHE A 97 -5.09 12.36 1.79
C PHE A 97 -6.10 11.30 1.32
N ALA A 98 -5.91 10.72 0.14
CA ALA A 98 -6.78 9.67 -0.36
C ALA A 98 -6.74 8.41 0.52
N GLN A 99 -5.56 8.05 1.04
CA GLN A 99 -5.41 6.94 1.99
C GLN A 99 -6.15 7.21 3.29
N PHE A 100 -6.05 8.44 3.82
CA PHE A 100 -6.77 8.86 5.02
C PHE A 100 -8.29 8.77 4.83
N CYS A 101 -8.81 9.33 3.73
CA CYS A 101 -10.24 9.26 3.41
C CYS A 101 -10.72 7.83 3.19
N TYR A 102 -9.92 7.00 2.52
CA TYR A 102 -10.22 5.59 2.31
C TYR A 102 -10.30 4.82 3.64
N VAL A 103 -9.29 4.92 4.51
CA VAL A 103 -9.30 4.16 5.79
C VAL A 103 -10.41 4.68 6.70
N ALA A 104 -10.66 5.99 6.71
CA ALA A 104 -11.81 6.57 7.40
C ALA A 104 -13.14 5.98 6.93
N ALA A 105 -13.35 5.85 5.62
CA ALA A 105 -14.56 5.28 5.04
C ALA A 105 -14.68 3.79 5.36
N GLN A 106 -13.58 3.04 5.23
CA GLN A 106 -13.54 1.60 5.42
C GLN A 106 -13.82 1.17 6.86
N GLU A 107 -13.19 1.83 7.83
CA GLU A 107 -13.45 1.54 9.25
C GLU A 107 -14.87 1.96 9.65
N SER A 108 -15.34 3.10 9.13
CA SER A 108 -16.73 3.54 9.36
C SER A 108 -17.75 2.55 8.80
N MET A 109 -17.50 2.01 7.61
CA MET A 109 -18.34 0.96 7.04
C MET A 109 -18.30 -0.31 7.88
N SER A 110 -17.11 -0.77 8.27
CA SER A 110 -16.91 -1.99 9.06
C SER A 110 -17.66 -1.96 10.40
N VAL A 111 -17.63 -0.82 11.10
CA VAL A 111 -18.30 -0.65 12.41
C VAL A 111 -19.83 -0.67 12.28
N TRP A 112 -20.38 -0.02 11.25
CA TRP A 112 -21.82 0.24 11.16
C TRP A 112 -22.61 -0.70 10.23
N ILE A 113 -21.93 -1.59 9.49
CA ILE A 113 -22.58 -2.46 8.49
C ILE A 113 -23.63 -3.39 9.09
N GLY A 114 -23.36 -3.97 10.28
CA GLY A 114 -24.31 -4.86 10.94
C GLY A 114 -25.61 -4.13 11.32
N GLN A 115 -25.49 -2.93 11.87
CA GLN A 115 -26.66 -2.10 12.21
C GLN A 115 -27.42 -1.68 10.95
N LEU A 116 -26.72 -1.24 9.90
CA LEU A 116 -27.33 -0.90 8.62
C LEU A 116 -28.15 -2.08 8.08
N LEU A 117 -27.57 -3.27 8.03
CA LEU A 117 -28.27 -4.45 7.51
C LEU A 117 -29.46 -4.86 8.37
N SER A 118 -29.37 -4.73 9.70
CA SER A 118 -30.51 -4.99 10.57
C SER A 118 -31.69 -4.02 10.35
N GLU A 119 -31.40 -2.78 9.96
CA GLU A 119 -32.43 -1.77 9.63
C GLU A 119 -33.03 -1.98 8.23
N LEU A 120 -32.24 -2.49 7.27
CA LEU A 120 -32.71 -2.75 5.90
C LEU A 120 -33.37 -4.12 5.72
N ALA A 121 -33.15 -5.07 6.63
CA ALA A 121 -33.69 -6.42 6.52
C ALA A 121 -35.23 -6.41 6.58
N PRO A 122 -35.92 -7.04 5.60
CA PRO A 122 -37.36 -7.27 5.69
C PRO A 122 -37.70 -8.04 6.96
N ARG A 123 -38.68 -7.54 7.73
CA ARG A 123 -39.16 -8.21 8.95
C ARG A 123 -39.59 -9.65 8.61
N GLY A 124 -38.76 -10.64 8.98
CA GLY A 124 -39.06 -12.07 8.81
C GLY A 124 -38.27 -12.84 7.75
N SER A 125 -37.37 -12.22 6.97
CA SER A 125 -36.44 -12.99 6.12
C SER A 125 -35.30 -13.56 6.96
N ALA A 126 -34.88 -14.80 6.70
CA ALA A 126 -33.72 -15.44 7.33
C ALA A 126 -32.43 -14.63 7.03
N THR A 127 -32.17 -13.64 7.86
CA THR A 127 -30.97 -12.82 7.81
C THR A 127 -29.78 -13.70 8.14
N LEU A 128 -28.78 -13.70 7.26
CA LEU A 128 -27.43 -14.14 7.61
C LEU A 128 -27.06 -13.49 8.96
N SER A 129 -26.57 -14.30 9.92
CA SER A 129 -25.99 -13.75 11.17
C SER A 129 -24.97 -12.65 10.80
N ASN A 130 -24.86 -11.60 11.61
CA ASN A 130 -23.93 -10.50 11.37
C ASN A 130 -22.50 -11.02 11.09
N ASP A 131 -22.10 -12.10 11.75
CA ASP A 131 -20.80 -12.75 11.56
C ASP A 131 -20.63 -13.33 10.15
N ASN A 132 -21.68 -13.93 9.58
CA ASN A 132 -21.66 -14.47 8.21
C ASN A 132 -21.56 -13.34 7.18
N VAL A 133 -22.18 -12.19 7.44
CA VAL A 133 -22.07 -11.01 6.57
C VAL A 133 -20.65 -10.48 6.59
N VAL A 134 -20.06 -10.33 7.78
CA VAL A 134 -18.68 -9.86 7.93
C VAL A 134 -17.70 -10.83 7.24
N LEU A 135 -17.91 -12.14 7.40
CA LEU A 135 -17.11 -13.17 6.73
C LEU A 135 -17.24 -13.10 5.19
N VAL A 136 -18.45 -12.93 4.66
CA VAL A 136 -18.68 -12.72 3.22
C VAL A 136 -17.99 -11.44 2.76
N GLY A 137 -18.10 -10.35 3.52
CA GLY A 137 -17.42 -9.09 3.28
C GLY A 137 -15.90 -9.26 3.15
N HIS A 138 -15.26 -9.91 4.14
CA HIS A 138 -13.82 -10.19 4.12
C HIS A 138 -13.41 -11.11 2.96
N THR A 139 -14.24 -12.08 2.61
CA THR A 139 -14.00 -12.99 1.48
C THR A 139 -14.04 -12.24 0.16
N THR A 140 -15.08 -11.44 -0.07
CA THR A 140 -15.23 -10.59 -1.26
C THR A 140 -14.11 -9.56 -1.35
N PHE A 141 -13.72 -8.94 -0.24
CA PHE A 141 -12.61 -8.00 -0.15
C PHE A 141 -11.26 -8.65 -0.51
N THR A 142 -11.02 -9.86 0.00
CA THR A 142 -9.80 -10.64 -0.31
C THR A 142 -9.77 -11.08 -1.78
N ALA A 143 -10.90 -11.53 -2.32
CA ALA A 143 -11.04 -11.87 -3.73
C ALA A 143 -10.74 -10.66 -4.64
N GLY A 144 -11.26 -9.49 -4.29
CA GLY A 144 -10.96 -8.22 -4.96
C GLY A 144 -9.45 -7.93 -4.98
N ARG A 145 -8.76 -8.10 -3.85
CA ARG A 145 -7.30 -7.89 -3.77
C ARG A 145 -6.50 -8.81 -4.69
N PHE A 146 -6.89 -10.08 -4.82
CA PHE A 146 -6.22 -10.99 -5.76
C PHE A 146 -6.51 -10.62 -7.21
N LEU A 147 -7.77 -10.36 -7.55
CA LEU A 147 -8.16 -10.01 -8.91
C LEU A 147 -7.46 -8.72 -9.35
N PHE A 148 -7.60 -7.63 -8.59
CA PHE A 148 -6.98 -6.36 -8.94
C PHE A 148 -5.46 -6.40 -8.83
N GLY A 149 -4.92 -7.22 -7.93
CA GLY A 149 -3.49 -7.52 -7.88
C GLY A 149 -2.97 -8.18 -9.16
N ALA A 150 -3.74 -9.09 -9.76
CA ALA A 150 -3.42 -9.69 -11.06
C ALA A 150 -3.62 -8.69 -12.21
N LEU A 151 -4.72 -7.94 -12.19
CA LEU A 151 -5.01 -6.93 -13.21
C LEU A 151 -3.96 -5.83 -13.27
N CYS A 152 -3.30 -5.49 -12.15
CA CYS A 152 -2.18 -4.54 -12.12
C CYS A 152 -0.98 -4.97 -12.99
N LEU A 153 -0.88 -6.25 -13.37
CA LEU A 153 0.15 -6.74 -14.29
C LEU A 153 -0.15 -6.41 -15.76
N ILE A 154 -1.43 -6.21 -16.09
CA ILE A 154 -1.92 -6.05 -17.47
C ILE A 154 -2.35 -4.59 -17.71
N ILE A 155 -3.12 -4.04 -16.78
CA ILE A 155 -3.74 -2.71 -16.87
C ILE A 155 -2.96 -1.74 -15.99
N ARG A 156 -2.81 -0.50 -16.47
CA ARG A 156 -2.10 0.55 -15.74
C ARG A 156 -2.80 0.84 -14.38
N PRO A 157 -2.07 0.81 -13.25
CA PRO A 157 -2.66 0.93 -11.91
C PRO A 157 -3.52 2.18 -11.68
N ARG A 158 -3.24 3.29 -12.36
CA ARG A 158 -4.04 4.54 -12.23
C ARG A 158 -5.49 4.38 -12.72
N ILE A 159 -5.72 3.55 -13.74
CA ILE A 159 -7.05 3.36 -14.34
C ILE A 159 -7.83 2.42 -13.42
N LEU A 160 -7.17 1.35 -12.96
CA LEU A 160 -7.73 0.44 -11.96
C LEU A 160 -8.11 1.20 -10.70
N LEU A 161 -7.27 2.13 -10.23
CA LEU A 161 -7.57 2.96 -9.06
C LEU A 161 -8.85 3.79 -9.25
N LEU A 162 -9.05 4.38 -10.42
CA LEU A 162 -10.28 5.13 -10.72
C LEU A 162 -11.50 4.20 -10.75
N VAL A 163 -11.37 3.04 -11.40
CA VAL A 163 -12.45 2.04 -11.50
C VAL A 163 -12.86 1.54 -10.12
N VAL A 164 -11.90 1.26 -9.23
CA VAL A 164 -12.24 0.79 -7.88
C VAL A 164 -12.89 1.89 -7.04
N PHE A 165 -12.41 3.14 -7.10
CA PHE A 165 -13.05 4.24 -6.38
C PHE A 165 -14.47 4.50 -6.91
N ALA A 166 -14.69 4.43 -8.22
CA ALA A 166 -16.02 4.53 -8.82
C ALA A 166 -16.91 3.33 -8.44
N GLY A 167 -16.35 2.12 -8.43
CA GLY A 167 -17.03 0.89 -8.02
C GLY A 167 -17.41 0.88 -6.54
N SER A 168 -16.65 1.57 -5.69
CA SER A 168 -16.98 1.82 -4.27
C SER A 168 -18.15 2.79 -4.05
N PHE A 169 -18.77 3.34 -5.09
CA PHE A 169 -20.09 3.97 -4.97
C PHE A 169 -21.24 3.03 -5.36
N ALA A 170 -20.93 1.88 -5.95
CA ALA A 170 -21.91 0.87 -6.35
C ALA A 170 -22.11 -0.20 -5.26
N ILE A 171 -23.13 -1.04 -5.41
CA ILE A 171 -23.59 -2.04 -4.43
C ILE A 171 -22.50 -3.07 -4.02
N MET A 172 -21.40 -3.20 -4.77
CA MET A 172 -20.27 -4.11 -4.48
C MET A 172 -19.13 -3.46 -3.68
N LEU A 173 -19.46 -2.73 -2.62
CA LEU A 173 -18.53 -1.91 -1.83
C LEU A 173 -17.29 -2.69 -1.38
N PHE A 174 -17.45 -3.81 -0.68
CA PHE A 174 -16.32 -4.60 -0.16
C PHE A 174 -15.36 -5.12 -1.24
N PHE A 175 -15.86 -5.45 -2.44
CA PHE A 175 -15.04 -5.99 -3.52
C PHE A 175 -14.06 -4.96 -4.08
N PHE A 176 -14.58 -3.77 -4.37
CA PHE A 176 -13.81 -2.68 -4.96
C PHE A 176 -12.94 -1.95 -3.92
N GLU A 177 -13.36 -1.97 -2.66
CA GLU A 177 -12.61 -1.35 -1.55
C GLU A 177 -11.29 -2.09 -1.27
N GLY A 178 -11.32 -3.43 -1.30
CA GLY A 178 -10.17 -4.33 -1.08
C GLY A 178 -8.82 -3.82 -1.57
N PRO A 179 -8.65 -3.57 -2.87
CA PRO A 179 -7.36 -3.22 -3.45
C PRO A 179 -6.99 -1.73 -3.35
N ILE A 180 -7.85 -0.84 -2.85
CA ILE A 180 -7.56 0.60 -2.80
C ILE A 180 -6.33 0.89 -1.94
N PHE A 181 -6.30 0.40 -0.69
CA PHE A 181 -5.18 0.62 0.23
C PHE A 181 -3.82 0.27 -0.41
N PRO A 182 -3.60 -0.96 -0.92
CA PRO A 182 -2.31 -1.30 -1.51
C PRO A 182 -2.03 -0.58 -2.83
N MET A 183 -3.05 -0.24 -3.63
CA MET A 183 -2.84 0.51 -4.87
C MET A 183 -2.41 1.95 -4.59
N VAL A 184 -3.09 2.67 -3.70
CA VAL A 184 -2.70 4.03 -3.30
C VAL A 184 -1.30 4.03 -2.70
N PHE A 185 -1.00 3.06 -1.84
CA PHE A 185 0.33 2.94 -1.22
C PHE A 185 1.42 2.70 -2.27
N ALA A 186 1.21 1.75 -3.19
CA ALA A 186 2.19 1.44 -4.24
C ALA A 186 2.37 2.59 -5.23
N ILE A 187 1.29 3.25 -5.65
CA ILE A 187 1.33 4.38 -6.58
C ILE A 187 1.99 5.60 -5.90
N GLY A 188 1.66 5.87 -4.64
CA GLY A 188 2.19 7.02 -3.90
C GLY A 188 3.70 6.95 -3.66
N LEU A 189 4.26 5.74 -3.47
CA LEU A 189 5.71 5.55 -3.28
C LEU A 189 6.53 5.64 -4.57
N ARG A 190 5.88 5.67 -5.73
CA ARG A 190 6.57 5.58 -7.00
C ARG A 190 7.36 6.84 -7.32
N GLY A 191 8.66 6.68 -7.56
CA GLY A 191 9.58 7.78 -7.88
C GLY A 191 9.99 8.63 -6.66
N MET A 192 9.86 8.10 -5.44
CA MET A 192 10.25 8.82 -4.22
C MET A 192 11.77 8.76 -3.92
N GLY A 193 12.49 7.79 -4.48
CA GLY A 193 13.93 7.60 -4.28
C GLY A 193 14.31 7.49 -2.80
N ARG A 194 15.32 8.27 -2.38
CA ARG A 194 15.77 8.32 -0.98
C ARG A 194 14.65 8.60 0.03
N ARG A 195 13.58 9.27 -0.39
CA ARG A 195 12.48 9.69 0.51
C ARG A 195 11.39 8.63 0.66
N THR A 196 11.54 7.46 0.05
CA THR A 196 10.55 6.37 0.08
C THR A 196 10.17 5.99 1.52
N LYS A 197 11.13 5.94 2.45
CA LYS A 197 10.88 5.62 3.86
C LYS A 197 9.95 6.63 4.55
N ILE A 198 10.19 7.92 4.35
CA ILE A 198 9.36 9.00 4.93
C ILE A 198 7.97 9.02 4.26
N ALA A 199 7.90 8.84 2.95
CA ALA A 199 6.63 8.75 2.23
C ALA A 199 5.79 7.55 2.70
N ALA A 200 6.43 6.40 2.93
CA ALA A 200 5.78 5.21 3.47
C ALA A 200 5.27 5.46 4.88
N ALA A 201 6.07 6.11 5.74
CA ALA A 201 5.63 6.49 7.08
C ALA A 201 4.40 7.42 7.04
N GLY A 202 4.37 8.40 6.13
CA GLY A 202 3.22 9.29 5.95
C GLY A 202 1.96 8.56 5.47
N LEU A 203 2.09 7.64 4.50
CA LEU A 203 0.99 6.81 4.02
C LEU A 203 0.46 5.86 5.10
N THR A 204 1.35 5.30 5.93
CA THR A 204 0.94 4.47 7.07
C THR A 204 0.24 5.30 8.15
N ALA A 205 0.75 6.50 8.46
CA ALA A 205 0.12 7.40 9.43
C ALA A 205 -1.28 7.85 8.99
N ALA A 206 -1.54 7.91 7.68
CA ALA A 206 -2.87 8.21 7.14
C ALA A 206 -3.95 7.21 7.60
N ALA A 207 -3.57 5.99 7.98
CA ALA A 207 -4.51 5.00 8.54
C ALA A 207 -5.20 5.48 9.82
N ALA A 208 -4.68 6.51 10.49
CA ALA A 208 -5.34 7.16 11.62
C ALA A 208 -6.73 7.73 11.27
N GLY A 209 -7.07 7.95 9.99
CA GLY A 209 -8.41 8.37 9.59
C GLY A 209 -9.52 7.41 10.06
N GLY A 210 -9.20 6.12 10.19
CA GLY A 210 -10.13 5.09 10.67
C GLY A 210 -10.61 5.29 12.10
N SER A 211 -9.85 5.99 12.95
CA SER A 211 -10.24 6.23 14.34
C SER A 211 -11.11 7.45 14.55
N ILE A 212 -11.33 8.30 13.53
CA ILE A 212 -12.03 9.59 13.70
C ILE A 212 -13.48 9.48 13.24
N PHE A 213 -13.71 8.99 12.03
CA PHE A 213 -15.01 9.07 11.37
C PHE A 213 -16.10 8.11 11.89
N PRO A 214 -15.78 6.93 12.46
CA PRO A 214 -16.80 6.12 13.14
C PRO A 214 -17.50 6.89 14.28
N PHE A 215 -16.76 7.76 14.99
CA PHE A 215 -17.33 8.61 16.04
C PHE A 215 -18.15 9.77 15.48
N VAL A 216 -17.81 10.29 14.29
CA VAL A 216 -18.63 11.29 13.60
C VAL A 216 -19.97 10.68 13.21
N MET A 217 -19.98 9.46 12.67
CA MET A 217 -21.22 8.73 12.39
C MET A 217 -22.02 8.43 13.67
N LEU A 218 -21.35 8.03 14.76
CA LEU A 218 -22.00 7.86 16.06
C LEU A 218 -22.67 9.15 16.53
N ALA A 219 -21.99 10.29 16.41
CA ALA A 219 -22.50 11.59 16.81
C ALA A 219 -23.75 11.99 15.99
N ILE A 220 -23.74 11.74 14.68
CA ILE A 220 -24.91 11.98 13.80
C ILE A 220 -26.11 11.13 14.24
N GLN A 221 -25.88 9.84 14.51
CA GLN A 221 -26.96 8.93 14.94
C GLN A 221 -27.53 9.31 16.31
N ARG A 222 -26.66 9.68 17.27
CA ARG A 222 -27.06 9.94 18.66
C ARG A 222 -27.58 11.35 18.91
N LEU A 223 -26.98 12.37 18.30
CA LEU A 223 -27.32 13.78 18.56
C LEU A 223 -28.42 14.31 17.66
N GLN A 224 -28.54 13.79 16.43
CA GLN A 224 -29.53 14.26 15.46
C GLN A 224 -30.72 13.31 15.30
N HIS A 225 -30.76 12.20 16.04
CA HIS A 225 -31.78 11.14 15.93
C HIS A 225 -32.01 10.63 14.49
N HIS A 226 -30.98 10.73 13.63
CA HIS A 226 -31.06 10.27 12.26
C HIS A 226 -30.83 8.76 12.15
N THR A 227 -31.40 8.16 11.10
CA THR A 227 -31.25 6.72 10.81
C THR A 227 -29.80 6.38 10.47
N THR A 228 -29.42 5.11 10.65
CA THR A 228 -28.06 4.64 10.32
C THR A 228 -27.76 4.88 8.84
N GLN A 229 -28.75 4.70 7.96
CA GLN A 229 -28.66 5.02 6.54
C GLN A 229 -28.19 6.46 6.26
N TYR A 230 -28.69 7.45 7.00
CA TYR A 230 -28.27 8.84 6.81
C TYR A 230 -26.81 9.05 7.19
N SER A 231 -26.31 8.37 8.23
CA SER A 231 -24.90 8.48 8.63
C SER A 231 -23.92 7.97 7.56
N TYR A 232 -24.36 7.10 6.64
CA TYR A 232 -23.55 6.65 5.49
C TYR A 232 -23.26 7.77 4.47
N CYS A 233 -23.92 8.93 4.55
CA CYS A 233 -23.53 10.10 3.76
C CYS A 233 -22.07 10.51 4.02
N VAL A 234 -21.57 10.28 5.24
CA VAL A 234 -20.17 10.51 5.63
C VAL A 234 -19.23 9.60 4.82
N VAL A 235 -19.58 8.32 4.69
CA VAL A 235 -18.80 7.33 3.92
C VAL A 235 -18.75 7.74 2.45
N ILE A 236 -19.89 8.14 1.87
CA ILE A 236 -19.97 8.62 0.48
C ILE A 236 -19.12 9.88 0.30
N ALA A 237 -19.20 10.84 1.23
CA ALA A 237 -18.39 12.06 1.20
C ALA A 237 -16.89 11.78 1.28
N LEU A 238 -16.47 10.80 2.09
CA LEU A 238 -15.08 10.37 2.21
C LEU A 238 -14.57 9.71 0.92
N PHE A 239 -15.34 8.81 0.31
CA PHE A 239 -14.98 8.27 -1.01
C PHE A 239 -14.94 9.36 -2.09
N ALA A 240 -15.84 10.35 -2.02
CA ALA A 240 -15.86 11.49 -2.94
C ALA A 240 -14.67 12.43 -2.73
N ALA A 241 -14.19 12.57 -1.50
CA ALA A 241 -12.92 13.26 -1.23
C ALA A 241 -11.73 12.44 -1.74
N GLY A 242 -11.74 11.13 -1.54
CA GLY A 242 -10.66 10.22 -1.95
C GLY A 242 -10.52 10.07 -3.48
N ILE A 243 -11.62 10.10 -4.24
CA ILE A 243 -11.62 9.98 -5.71
C ILE A 243 -10.89 11.16 -6.39
N PHE A 244 -10.68 12.26 -5.68
CA PHE A 244 -9.85 13.37 -6.15
C PHE A 244 -8.47 12.90 -6.62
N TYR A 245 -7.82 11.97 -5.88
CA TYR A 245 -6.49 11.49 -6.21
C TYR A 245 -6.43 10.70 -7.55
N PRO A 246 -7.24 9.66 -7.79
CA PRO A 246 -7.25 8.98 -9.08
C PRO A 246 -7.72 9.90 -10.22
N ILE A 247 -8.64 10.85 -10.00
CA ILE A 247 -9.02 11.83 -11.01
C ILE A 247 -7.82 12.71 -11.37
N TYR A 248 -7.13 13.25 -10.38
CA TYR A 248 -5.91 14.02 -10.55
C TYR A 248 -4.84 13.25 -11.36
N LEU A 249 -4.57 12.00 -10.99
CA LEU A 249 -3.63 11.13 -11.71
C LEU A 249 -4.06 10.87 -13.15
N ASN A 250 -5.36 10.81 -13.40
CA ASN A 250 -5.89 10.60 -14.75
C ASN A 250 -6.04 11.90 -15.53
N MET A 251 -6.09 13.10 -14.95
CA MET A 251 -6.24 14.35 -15.71
C MET A 251 -4.89 15.02 -16.01
N ALA A 252 -3.94 14.98 -15.08
CA ALA A 252 -2.65 15.66 -15.23
C ALA A 252 -1.62 14.79 -16.01
N PRO A 253 -1.18 15.19 -17.23
CA PRO A 253 -0.23 14.40 -18.02
C PRO A 253 1.10 14.16 -17.31
N LYS A 254 1.57 15.16 -16.55
CA LYS A 254 2.80 15.05 -15.74
C LYS A 254 2.66 13.99 -14.63
N ALA A 255 1.50 13.96 -13.97
CA ALA A 255 1.21 12.97 -12.93
C ALA A 255 1.11 11.56 -13.51
N ARG A 256 0.49 11.40 -14.69
CA ARG A 256 0.46 10.12 -15.44
C ARG A 256 1.87 9.58 -15.68
N ASN A 257 2.77 10.44 -16.16
CA ASN A 257 4.15 10.07 -16.46
C ASN A 257 4.96 9.67 -15.21
N GLN A 258 4.61 10.18 -14.03
CA GLN A 258 5.22 9.78 -12.75
C GLN A 258 4.78 8.37 -12.34
N VAL A 259 3.50 8.05 -12.50
CA VAL A 259 2.89 6.83 -11.94
C VAL A 259 2.84 5.65 -12.91
N ASP A 260 3.03 5.87 -14.21
CA ASP A 260 2.85 4.85 -15.25
C ASP A 260 4.07 4.01 -15.49
N PRO A 261 3.97 2.65 -15.50
CA PRO A 261 5.08 1.77 -15.84
C PRO A 261 5.58 2.12 -17.24
N ARG A 262 6.83 2.58 -17.33
CA ARG A 262 7.52 2.64 -18.62
C ARG A 262 8.13 1.27 -18.88
N PRO A 263 8.03 0.73 -20.10
CA PRO A 263 8.84 -0.44 -20.45
C PRO A 263 10.29 -0.02 -20.26
N MET A 264 10.99 -0.66 -19.32
CA MET A 264 12.43 -0.48 -19.19
C MET A 264 13.03 -0.81 -20.55
N VAL A 265 13.68 0.16 -21.21
CA VAL A 265 14.50 -0.13 -22.37
C VAL A 265 15.49 -1.19 -21.90
N ALA A 266 15.38 -2.40 -22.44
CA ALA A 266 16.30 -3.47 -22.12
C ALA A 266 17.67 -3.03 -22.63
N GLY A 267 18.45 -2.40 -21.76
CA GLY A 267 19.87 -2.18 -22.02
C GLY A 267 20.53 -3.53 -22.35
N PRO A 268 21.54 -3.53 -23.24
CA PRO A 268 22.15 -4.77 -23.71
C PRO A 268 22.55 -5.66 -22.53
N PRO A 269 22.34 -6.99 -22.61
CA PRO A 269 22.45 -7.93 -21.49
C PRO A 269 23.80 -7.87 -20.73
N ILE A 270 24.84 -7.34 -21.38
CA ILE A 270 26.18 -7.14 -20.86
C ILE A 270 26.21 -6.14 -19.68
N GLN A 271 25.36 -5.11 -19.65
CA GLN A 271 25.33 -4.15 -18.54
C GLN A 271 24.72 -4.73 -17.26
N LYS A 272 23.73 -5.64 -17.36
CA LYS A 272 23.10 -6.28 -16.20
C LYS A 272 24.04 -7.26 -15.50
N ILE A 273 24.83 -8.01 -16.27
CA ILE A 273 25.86 -8.91 -15.73
C ILE A 273 26.99 -8.10 -15.11
N GLY A 274 27.48 -7.06 -15.80
CA GLY A 274 28.51 -6.15 -15.27
C GLY A 274 28.11 -5.46 -13.97
N ARG A 275 26.85 -4.99 -13.85
CA ARG A 275 26.35 -4.38 -12.60
C ARG A 275 26.27 -5.38 -11.45
N LYS A 276 25.70 -6.57 -11.68
CA LYS A 276 25.65 -7.61 -10.64
C LYS A 276 27.05 -8.03 -10.19
N LEU A 277 27.99 -8.17 -11.14
CA LEU A 277 29.39 -8.48 -10.82
C LEU A 277 30.05 -7.35 -10.04
N SER A 278 29.85 -6.09 -10.43
CA SER A 278 30.45 -4.93 -9.75
C SER A 278 29.94 -4.77 -8.30
N ILE A 279 28.67 -5.09 -8.04
CA ILE A 279 28.08 -5.07 -6.70
C ILE A 279 28.67 -6.20 -5.85
N ILE A 280 28.87 -7.39 -6.44
CA ILE A 280 29.51 -8.52 -5.76
C ILE A 280 30.99 -8.23 -5.48
N VAL A 281 31.73 -7.67 -6.44
CA VAL A 281 33.15 -7.32 -6.33
C VAL A 281 33.36 -6.19 -5.31
N ASN A 282 32.52 -5.16 -5.29
CA ASN A 282 32.60 -4.10 -4.27
C ASN A 282 32.26 -4.63 -2.86
N LYS A 283 31.31 -5.57 -2.74
CA LYS A 283 31.01 -6.23 -1.46
C LYS A 283 32.14 -7.14 -0.98
N LEU A 284 32.81 -7.86 -1.89
CA LEU A 284 33.99 -8.67 -1.55
C LEU A 284 35.21 -7.83 -1.21
N GLY A 285 35.42 -6.70 -1.91
CA GLY A 285 36.53 -5.78 -1.64
C GLY A 285 36.41 -5.05 -0.29
N SER A 286 35.18 -4.80 0.18
CA SER A 286 34.94 -4.11 1.46
C SER A 286 35.14 -4.99 2.69
N VAL A 287 35.22 -6.32 2.56
CA VAL A 287 35.39 -7.25 3.69
C VAL A 287 36.87 -7.54 3.97
N GLY A 288 37.79 -7.11 3.09
CA GLY A 288 39.17 -7.60 3.09
C GLY A 288 40.30 -6.64 3.48
N ASN A 289 40.08 -5.37 3.83
CA ASN A 289 41.23 -4.52 4.13
C ASN A 289 40.97 -3.39 5.14
N GLY A 290 41.25 -3.68 6.41
CA GLY A 290 41.62 -2.66 7.38
C GLY A 290 43.08 -2.24 7.15
N LYS A 291 43.30 -1.16 6.38
CA LYS A 291 44.40 -0.17 6.48
C LYS A 291 44.64 0.53 5.12
N GLY A 292 44.55 1.86 5.13
CA GLY A 292 45.42 2.77 4.37
C GLY A 292 45.16 3.03 2.87
N SER A 293 44.86 4.29 2.58
CA SER A 293 45.02 5.05 1.31
C SER A 293 43.88 5.07 0.25
N PRO A 294 43.64 6.22 -0.41
CA PRO A 294 42.45 6.46 -1.23
C PRO A 294 42.60 5.88 -2.64
N GLY A 295 41.78 4.88 -2.97
CA GLY A 295 41.67 4.33 -4.31
C GLY A 295 40.85 5.24 -5.23
N LEU A 296 41.50 5.76 -6.27
CA LEU A 296 40.89 6.50 -7.37
C LEU A 296 39.87 5.65 -8.16
N PRO A 297 38.74 6.21 -8.64
CA PRO A 297 37.77 5.49 -9.45
C PRO A 297 38.28 5.24 -10.87
N ILE A 298 38.52 3.97 -11.20
CA ILE A 298 39.03 3.48 -12.51
C ILE A 298 38.05 3.76 -13.68
N VAL A 299 36.82 4.16 -13.40
CA VAL A 299 35.79 4.41 -14.42
C VAL A 299 35.98 5.77 -15.11
N GLU A 300 36.52 6.78 -14.42
CA GLU A 300 36.71 8.12 -14.99
C GLU A 300 37.83 8.17 -16.05
N HIS A 301 38.78 7.24 -15.98
CA HIS A 301 39.95 7.25 -16.84
C HIS A 301 39.68 6.74 -18.27
N ARG A 302 38.56 6.02 -18.48
CA ARG A 302 38.17 5.49 -19.80
C ARG A 302 37.32 6.46 -20.61
N GLU A 303 36.63 7.39 -19.95
CA GLU A 303 35.86 8.45 -20.62
C GLU A 303 36.78 9.60 -21.07
N ARG A 304 37.77 9.98 -20.24
CA ARG A 304 38.78 10.99 -20.64
C ARG A 304 39.69 10.55 -21.80
N SER A 305 39.98 9.26 -21.94
CA SER A 305 40.78 8.76 -23.07
C SER A 305 39.97 8.77 -24.38
N ARG A 306 38.68 8.41 -24.35
CA ARG A 306 37.80 8.53 -25.52
C ARG A 306 37.53 9.99 -25.93
N GLN A 307 37.38 10.89 -24.96
CA GLN A 307 37.23 12.33 -25.25
C GLN A 307 38.51 12.95 -25.84
N ARG A 308 39.70 12.46 -25.44
CA ARG A 308 40.98 12.88 -26.04
C ARG A 308 41.19 12.31 -27.45
N GLU A 309 40.72 11.09 -27.72
CA GLU A 309 40.75 10.50 -29.06
C GLU A 309 39.76 11.19 -30.02
N SER A 310 38.60 11.65 -29.54
CA SER A 310 37.66 12.41 -30.39
C SER A 310 38.14 13.84 -30.69
N LEU A 311 38.82 14.49 -29.73
CA LEU A 311 39.33 15.86 -29.90
C LEU A 311 40.65 15.94 -30.69
N GLY A 312 41.36 14.82 -30.87
CA GLY A 312 42.59 14.74 -31.67
C GLY A 312 42.37 14.41 -33.15
N SER A 313 41.11 14.17 -33.58
CA SER A 313 40.76 13.81 -34.96
C SER A 313 40.11 14.94 -35.76
N GLU A 314 39.94 16.13 -35.18
CA GLU A 314 39.37 17.32 -35.83
C GLU A 314 40.34 18.53 -35.86
N ALA A 315 41.66 18.30 -35.80
CA ALA A 315 42.68 19.33 -35.96
C ALA A 315 43.69 18.93 -37.04
#